data_AF-A0A8K0VP74-F1
#
_entry.id   AF-A0A8K0VP74-F1
#
_cell.length_a   1.000
_cell.length_b   1.000
_cell.length_c   1.000
_cell.angle_alpha   90.00
_cell.angle_beta   90.00
_cell.angle_gamma   90.00
#
_symmetry.space_group_name_H-M   'P 1'
#
loop_
_entity.id
_entity.type
_entity.pdbx_description
1 polymer ?
#
loop_
_entity_poly.entity_id
_entity_poly.type
_entity_poly.pdbx_seq_one_letter_code
_entity_poly.pdbx_strand_id
1 'polypeptide(L)'
;MRSQYRTTVAIAIPNHIPSEVVLAFIQTYDPILRHNPGIVSFEEIPFDIEDISNDPFFGPMDDTVRNFQVREVIWLAPGLTKDMNWPMIYQCTPDGIRNRGNALAGIIGWTQWAVRPRQGNTPPIGSGSRTLKTGDEWELWGEVTVEANSLLMPFISSNAKNFLEQICQGVIDEIVATPIRRPQ
;
A
#
# COMPACT_ATOMS: atom_id res chain seq x y z
N MET A 1 -4.37 -11.72 24.11
CA MET A 1 -5.06 -10.45 23.77
C MET A 1 -4.64 -10.07 22.35
N ARG A 2 -5.58 -9.72 21.47
CA ARG A 2 -5.26 -9.16 20.15
C ARG A 2 -5.16 -7.64 20.25
N SER A 3 -4.30 -7.04 19.44
CA SER A 3 -4.11 -5.59 19.38
C SER A 3 -4.06 -5.17 17.92
N GLN A 4 -4.53 -3.94 17.67
CA GLN A 4 -4.51 -3.32 16.35
C GLN A 4 -3.53 -2.15 16.34
N TYR A 5 -2.88 -1.94 15.21
CA TYR A 5 -2.04 -0.80 14.93
C TYR A 5 -2.38 -0.25 13.54
N ARG A 6 -2.56 1.07 13.45
CA ARG A 6 -2.84 1.76 12.19
C ARG A 6 -1.80 2.84 11.95
N THR A 7 -1.34 2.95 10.72
CA THR A 7 -0.44 4.03 10.30
C THR A 7 -0.67 4.41 8.84
N THR A 8 -0.26 5.61 8.47
CA THR A 8 -0.46 6.18 7.14
C THR A 8 0.80 6.88 6.67
N VAL A 9 0.96 6.95 5.33
CA VAL A 9 2.01 7.70 4.64
C VAL A 9 1.36 8.41 3.44
N ALA A 10 1.88 9.59 3.09
CA ALA A 10 1.49 10.30 1.88
C ALA A 10 2.74 10.79 1.16
N ILE A 11 2.91 10.39 -0.10
CA ILE A 11 4.02 10.80 -0.97
C ILE A 11 3.50 11.70 -2.07
N ALA A 12 4.17 12.82 -2.29
CA ALA A 12 3.89 13.75 -3.37
C ALA A 12 3.92 13.08 -4.74
N ILE A 13 2.90 13.29 -5.58
CA ILE A 13 3.03 12.98 -7.00
C ILE A 13 3.63 14.20 -7.69
N PRO A 14 4.80 14.08 -8.36
CA PRO A 14 5.40 15.19 -9.09
C PRO A 14 4.50 15.69 -10.22
N ASN A 15 4.43 17.00 -10.43
CA ASN A 15 3.43 17.62 -11.34
C ASN A 15 3.55 17.29 -12.82
N HIS A 16 4.71 16.80 -13.23
CA HIS A 16 4.91 16.36 -14.60
C HIS A 16 4.38 14.94 -14.82
N ILE A 17 3.98 14.25 -13.76
CA ILE A 17 3.36 12.92 -13.78
C ILE A 17 1.85 13.12 -13.57
N PRO A 18 1.01 12.76 -14.56
CA PRO A 18 -0.43 12.75 -14.37
C PRO A 18 -0.85 11.73 -13.31
N SER A 19 -1.80 12.08 -12.45
CA SER A 19 -2.23 11.23 -11.33
C SER A 19 -2.87 9.92 -11.82
N GLU A 20 -3.52 9.94 -12.97
CA GLU A 20 -4.10 8.78 -13.64
C GLU A 20 -3.03 7.76 -14.07
N VAL A 21 -1.81 8.19 -14.35
CA VAL A 21 -0.68 7.28 -14.66
C VAL A 21 -0.29 6.52 -13.40
N VAL A 22 -0.20 7.22 -12.26
CA VAL A 22 0.09 6.57 -10.96
C VAL A 22 -1.02 5.61 -10.58
N LEU A 23 -2.29 6.01 -10.77
CA LEU A 23 -3.46 5.18 -10.49
C LEU A 23 -3.44 3.89 -11.32
N ALA A 24 -3.31 4.02 -12.64
CA ALA A 24 -3.24 2.87 -13.53
C ALA A 24 -2.07 1.95 -13.19
N PHE A 25 -0.93 2.53 -12.77
CA PHE A 25 0.25 1.77 -12.40
C PHE A 25 0.02 0.92 -11.14
N ILE A 26 -0.49 1.51 -10.04
CA ILE A 26 -0.75 0.74 -8.82
C ILE A 26 -1.87 -0.31 -8.99
N GLN A 27 -2.83 -0.06 -9.89
CA GLN A 27 -3.90 -1.01 -10.20
C GLN A 27 -3.45 -2.27 -10.95
N THR A 28 -2.17 -2.34 -11.36
CA THR A 28 -1.55 -3.59 -11.82
C THR A 28 -1.09 -4.50 -10.67
N TYR A 29 -1.12 -4.02 -9.42
CA TYR A 29 -0.63 -4.66 -8.19
C TYR A 29 0.90 -4.87 -8.13
N ASP A 30 1.52 -5.17 -9.27
CA ASP A 30 2.93 -5.45 -9.45
C ASP A 30 3.86 -4.44 -8.77
N PRO A 31 3.68 -3.11 -8.92
CA PRO A 31 4.56 -2.13 -8.29
C PRO A 31 4.53 -2.20 -6.77
N ILE A 32 3.36 -2.44 -6.19
CA ILE A 32 3.19 -2.53 -4.75
C ILE A 32 3.85 -3.80 -4.20
N LEU A 33 3.74 -4.91 -4.93
CA LEU A 33 4.41 -6.17 -4.59
C LEU A 33 5.94 -6.05 -4.73
N ARG A 34 6.44 -5.46 -5.82
CA ARG A 34 7.88 -5.33 -6.11
C ARG A 34 8.60 -4.34 -5.20
N HIS A 35 7.94 -3.27 -4.78
CA HIS A 35 8.53 -2.28 -3.86
C HIS A 35 8.33 -2.60 -2.38
N ASN A 36 7.66 -3.71 -2.04
CA ASN A 36 7.59 -4.16 -0.66
C ASN A 36 8.94 -4.76 -0.25
N PRO A 37 9.67 -4.15 0.72
CA PRO A 37 11.02 -4.57 1.08
C PRO A 37 11.08 -5.96 1.74
N GLY A 38 9.95 -6.49 2.21
CA GLY A 38 9.88 -7.85 2.75
C GLY A 38 9.70 -8.92 1.67
N ILE A 39 9.08 -8.59 0.52
CA ILE A 39 8.70 -9.57 -0.49
C ILE A 39 9.93 -9.98 -1.31
N VAL A 40 10.19 -11.29 -1.34
CA VAL A 40 11.27 -11.92 -2.12
C VAL A 40 10.75 -12.39 -3.46
N SER A 41 9.54 -12.96 -3.48
CA SER A 41 8.87 -13.43 -4.70
C SER A 41 7.37 -13.46 -4.48
N PHE A 42 6.61 -13.41 -5.56
CA PHE A 42 5.16 -13.56 -5.54
C PHE A 42 4.71 -14.31 -6.80
N GLU A 43 3.65 -15.08 -6.67
CA GLU A 43 2.98 -15.76 -7.78
C GLU A 43 1.47 -15.63 -7.63
N GLU A 44 0.77 -15.42 -8.74
CA GLU A 44 -0.70 -15.41 -8.72
C GLU A 44 -1.21 -16.83 -8.51
N ILE A 45 -2.15 -16.99 -7.59
CA ILE A 45 -2.80 -18.26 -7.25
C ILE A 45 -4.33 -18.10 -7.27
N PRO A 46 -5.08 -19.20 -7.41
CA PRO A 46 -6.52 -19.17 -7.19
C PRO A 46 -6.87 -18.65 -5.79
N PHE A 47 -8.06 -18.05 -5.64
CA PHE A 47 -8.61 -17.67 -4.34
C PHE A 47 -9.92 -18.40 -4.06
N ASP A 48 -10.22 -18.55 -2.77
CA ASP A 48 -11.54 -18.97 -2.33
C ASP A 48 -12.45 -17.73 -2.22
N ILE A 49 -13.66 -17.83 -2.74
CA ILE A 49 -14.65 -16.75 -2.65
C ILE A 49 -15.02 -16.52 -1.18
N GLU A 50 -15.03 -17.56 -0.35
CA GLU A 50 -15.39 -17.46 1.08
C GLU A 50 -14.42 -16.57 1.88
N ASP A 51 -13.15 -16.48 1.45
CA ASP A 51 -12.13 -15.64 2.08
C ASP A 51 -12.41 -14.14 1.93
N ILE A 52 -13.22 -13.77 0.92
CA ILE A 52 -13.47 -12.40 0.49
C ILE A 52 -14.91 -12.00 0.79
N SER A 53 -15.88 -12.88 0.53
CA SER A 53 -17.31 -12.55 0.59
C SER A 53 -17.80 -12.09 1.96
N ASN A 54 -17.10 -12.49 3.03
CA ASN A 54 -17.44 -12.15 4.41
C ASN A 54 -16.60 -11.00 4.98
N ASP A 55 -15.62 -10.51 4.24
CA ASP A 55 -14.70 -9.47 4.71
C ASP A 55 -15.18 -8.08 4.27
N PRO A 56 -15.66 -7.24 5.21
CA PRO A 56 -16.20 -5.92 4.89
C PRO A 56 -15.13 -4.94 4.36
N PHE A 57 -13.85 -5.31 4.46
CA PHE A 57 -12.77 -4.54 3.85
C PHE A 57 -12.83 -4.61 2.32
N PHE A 58 -13.30 -5.71 1.76
CA PHE A 58 -13.54 -5.86 0.33
C PHE A 58 -14.93 -5.36 -0.07
N GLY A 59 -15.08 -5.03 -1.34
CA GLY A 59 -16.32 -4.57 -1.92
C GLY A 59 -17.06 -5.74 -2.56
N PRO A 60 -18.05 -5.47 -3.40
CA PRO A 60 -18.61 -6.49 -4.29
C PRO A 60 -17.47 -7.17 -5.07
N MET A 61 -17.59 -8.49 -5.27
CA MET A 61 -16.66 -9.22 -6.12
C MET A 61 -16.73 -8.68 -7.56
N ASP A 62 -15.57 -8.43 -8.14
CA ASP A 62 -15.39 -7.97 -9.51
C ASP A 62 -14.19 -8.69 -10.17
N ASP A 63 -13.94 -8.37 -11.43
CA ASP A 63 -12.88 -8.96 -12.24
C ASP A 63 -11.48 -8.43 -11.89
N THR A 64 -11.36 -7.54 -10.91
CA THR A 64 -10.08 -6.99 -10.43
C THR A 64 -9.50 -7.80 -9.29
N VAL A 65 -10.31 -8.65 -8.63
CA VAL A 65 -9.81 -9.46 -7.52
C VAL A 65 -8.69 -10.40 -7.98
N ARG A 66 -7.52 -10.30 -7.32
CA ARG A 66 -6.36 -11.16 -7.55
C ARG A 66 -5.85 -11.68 -6.21
N ASN A 67 -5.26 -12.87 -6.22
CA ASN A 67 -4.64 -13.44 -5.03
C ASN A 67 -3.22 -13.87 -5.36
N PHE A 68 -2.29 -13.46 -4.51
CA PHE A 68 -0.89 -13.74 -4.69
C PHE A 68 -0.37 -14.54 -3.51
N GLN A 69 0.27 -15.67 -3.79
CA GLN A 69 1.12 -16.36 -2.84
C GLN A 69 2.42 -15.57 -2.76
N VAL A 70 2.64 -14.85 -1.66
CA VAL A 70 3.87 -14.10 -1.45
C VAL A 70 4.83 -14.91 -0.60
N ARG A 71 6.12 -14.80 -0.91
CA ARG A 71 7.23 -15.20 -0.05
C ARG A 71 7.85 -13.94 0.53
N GLU A 72 7.80 -13.79 1.84
CA GLU A 72 8.25 -12.60 2.55
C GLU A 72 9.25 -12.97 3.65
N VAL A 73 10.29 -12.15 3.79
CA VAL A 73 11.22 -12.21 4.91
C VAL A 73 10.74 -11.21 5.96
N ILE A 74 10.42 -11.70 7.15
CA ILE A 74 10.04 -10.83 8.27
C ILE A 74 11.20 -10.67 9.26
N TRP A 75 11.27 -9.49 9.88
CA TRP A 75 12.24 -9.18 10.92
C TRP A 75 11.59 -9.29 12.31
N LEU A 76 12.04 -10.28 13.07
CA LEU A 76 11.51 -10.57 14.41
C LEU A 76 12.32 -9.90 15.52
N ALA A 77 13.62 -9.69 15.30
CA ALA A 77 14.54 -8.98 16.18
C ALA A 77 15.80 -8.59 15.38
N PRO A 78 16.69 -7.72 15.91
CA PRO A 78 17.99 -7.47 15.28
C PRO A 78 18.75 -8.77 15.02
N GLY A 79 19.08 -9.04 13.75
CA GLY A 79 19.77 -10.26 13.32
C GLY A 79 18.89 -11.52 13.23
N LEU A 80 17.60 -11.46 13.58
CA LEU A 80 16.67 -12.57 13.47
C LEU A 80 15.62 -12.29 12.40
N THR A 81 15.75 -12.98 11.27
CA THR A 81 14.77 -12.97 10.20
C THR A 81 14.06 -14.32 10.09
N LYS A 82 12.88 -14.33 9.48
CA LYS A 82 12.18 -15.56 9.15
C LYS A 82 11.56 -15.45 7.77
N ASP A 83 11.85 -16.44 6.93
CA ASP A 83 11.22 -16.65 5.63
C ASP A 83 9.85 -17.30 5.82
N MET A 84 8.85 -16.79 5.13
CA MET A 84 7.47 -17.20 5.27
C MET A 84 6.71 -17.05 3.96
N ASN A 85 5.64 -17.82 3.83
CA ASN A 85 4.73 -17.75 2.70
C ASN A 85 3.30 -17.54 3.20
N TRP A 86 2.55 -16.65 2.58
CA TRP A 86 1.11 -16.47 2.83
C TRP A 86 0.38 -15.85 1.64
N PRO A 87 -0.95 -16.02 1.54
CA PRO A 87 -1.75 -15.37 0.51
C PRO A 87 -1.96 -13.88 0.84
N MET A 88 -1.98 -13.06 -0.21
CA MET A 88 -2.42 -11.67 -0.19
C MET A 88 -3.46 -11.45 -1.29
N ILE A 89 -4.66 -11.07 -0.88
CA ILE A 89 -5.78 -10.80 -1.78
C ILE A 89 -5.83 -9.30 -2.07
N TYR A 90 -5.90 -8.93 -3.33
CA TYR A 90 -5.97 -7.57 -3.83
C TYR A 90 -7.28 -7.32 -4.55
N GLN A 91 -7.73 -6.06 -4.52
CA GLN A 91 -8.85 -5.58 -5.33
C GLN A 91 -8.61 -4.12 -5.71
N CYS A 92 -8.99 -3.73 -6.92
CA CYS A 92 -9.03 -2.32 -7.29
C CYS A 92 -10.13 -1.57 -6.53
N THR A 93 -9.93 -0.27 -6.38
CA THR A 93 -10.94 0.70 -5.98
C THR A 93 -10.94 1.83 -7.01
N PRO A 94 -11.96 2.71 -7.04
CA PRO A 94 -11.98 3.83 -7.99
C PRO A 94 -10.72 4.71 -7.94
N ASP A 95 -10.16 4.88 -6.73
CA ASP A 95 -9.03 5.77 -6.48
C ASP A 95 -7.72 5.01 -6.23
N GLY A 96 -7.69 3.68 -6.36
CA GLY A 96 -6.46 2.91 -6.15
C GLY A 96 -6.68 1.42 -5.99
N ILE A 97 -6.08 0.85 -4.95
CA ILE A 97 -6.16 -0.58 -4.61
C ILE A 97 -6.28 -0.79 -3.12
N ARG A 98 -6.75 -1.97 -2.74
CA ARG A 98 -6.73 -2.48 -1.37
C ARG A 98 -6.22 -3.90 -1.35
N ASN A 99 -5.62 -4.32 -0.25
CA ASN A 99 -5.23 -5.70 -0.04
C ASN A 99 -5.45 -6.17 1.39
N ARG A 100 -5.65 -7.48 1.55
CA ARG A 100 -5.58 -8.17 2.82
C ARG A 100 -4.55 -9.29 2.76
N GLY A 101 -3.66 -9.32 3.74
CA GLY A 101 -2.71 -10.42 3.96
C GLY A 101 -3.05 -11.19 5.23
N ASN A 102 -3.07 -12.52 5.14
CA ASN A 102 -3.22 -13.42 6.29
C ASN A 102 -1.86 -14.07 6.59
N ALA A 103 -1.00 -13.36 7.28
CA ALA A 103 0.33 -13.84 7.64
C ALA A 103 0.27 -14.86 8.80
N LEU A 104 1.40 -15.56 9.02
CA LEU A 104 1.50 -16.58 10.06
C LEU A 104 1.25 -16.01 11.48
N ALA A 105 0.94 -16.89 12.42
CA ALA A 105 0.63 -16.56 13.81
C ALA A 105 -0.60 -15.64 14.00
N GLY A 106 -1.52 -15.65 13.04
CA GLY A 106 -2.79 -14.94 13.12
C GLY A 106 -2.67 -13.42 12.91
N ILE A 107 -1.57 -12.98 12.29
CA ILE A 107 -1.37 -11.59 11.87
C ILE A 107 -2.23 -11.34 10.64
N ILE A 108 -3.08 -10.32 10.70
CA ILE A 108 -3.91 -9.90 9.57
C ILE A 108 -3.57 -8.44 9.27
N GLY A 109 -3.20 -8.17 8.02
CA GLY A 109 -2.94 -6.83 7.52
C GLY A 109 -4.01 -6.43 6.51
N TRP A 110 -4.55 -5.23 6.65
CA TRP A 110 -5.41 -4.57 5.67
C TRP A 110 -4.68 -3.30 5.22
N THR A 111 -4.39 -3.21 3.93
CA THR A 111 -3.67 -2.06 3.37
C THR A 111 -4.46 -1.45 2.22
N GLN A 112 -4.44 -0.13 2.14
CA GLN A 112 -5.02 0.62 1.04
C GLN A 112 -3.98 1.59 0.49
N TRP A 113 -3.93 1.68 -0.83
CA TRP A 113 -3.20 2.72 -1.53
C TRP A 113 -4.19 3.47 -2.42
N ALA A 114 -4.20 4.80 -2.32
CA ALA A 114 -5.08 5.65 -3.09
C ALA A 114 -4.33 6.85 -3.66
N VAL A 115 -4.61 7.16 -4.92
CA VAL A 115 -4.22 8.42 -5.56
C VAL A 115 -5.31 9.43 -5.27
N ARG A 116 -4.99 10.47 -4.51
CA ARG A 116 -6.00 11.45 -4.07
C ARG A 116 -5.44 12.87 -4.12
N PRO A 117 -6.30 13.90 -4.14
CA PRO A 117 -5.86 15.27 -3.95
C PRO A 117 -5.12 15.40 -2.62
N ARG A 118 -3.99 16.11 -2.62
CA ARG A 118 -3.22 16.37 -1.41
C ARG A 118 -4.10 17.09 -0.40
N GLN A 119 -4.19 16.54 0.81
CA GLN A 119 -4.84 17.25 1.90
C GLN A 119 -3.95 18.42 2.30
N GLY A 120 -4.31 19.62 1.84
CA GLY A 120 -3.63 20.84 2.25
C GLY A 120 -3.73 20.99 3.76
N ASN A 121 -2.64 21.35 4.43
CA ASN A 121 -2.73 22.04 5.72
C ASN A 121 -3.71 23.19 5.52
N THR A 122 -4.93 23.08 6.05
CA THR A 122 -5.87 24.20 6.11
C THR A 122 -5.11 25.36 6.76
N PRO A 123 -4.84 26.47 6.04
CA PRO A 123 -4.26 27.62 6.69
C PRO A 123 -5.27 28.08 7.76
N PRO A 124 -4.84 28.42 8.99
CA PRO A 124 -5.74 29.10 9.90
C PRO A 124 -6.26 30.34 9.16
N ILE A 125 -7.58 30.52 9.20
CA ILE A 125 -8.26 31.68 8.60
C ILE A 125 -7.59 32.94 9.14
N GLY A 126 -6.83 33.62 8.28
CA GLY A 126 -6.14 34.86 8.62
C GLY A 126 -4.63 34.76 8.48
N SER A 127 -4.14 35.26 7.34
CA SER A 127 -2.92 36.07 7.17
C SER A 127 -2.02 35.55 6.06
N GLY A 128 -1.87 36.41 5.04
CA GLY A 128 -0.74 36.40 4.11
C GLY A 128 -0.82 35.37 2.99
N SER A 129 -1.05 35.86 1.77
CA SER A 129 -0.81 35.16 0.51
C SER A 129 0.59 34.54 0.53
N ARG A 130 0.69 33.25 0.87
CA ARG A 130 1.75 32.37 0.39
C ARG A 130 1.21 31.79 -0.89
N THR A 131 1.78 32.23 -2.01
CA THR A 131 1.73 31.48 -3.26
C THR A 131 2.07 30.03 -2.94
N LEU A 132 1.05 29.16 -2.94
CA LEU A 132 1.23 27.73 -3.07
C LEU A 132 2.20 27.57 -4.24
N LYS A 133 3.35 26.93 -4.03
CA LYS A 133 4.14 26.46 -5.16
C LYS A 133 3.19 25.61 -5.97
N THR A 134 2.76 26.15 -7.11
CA THR A 134 1.85 25.50 -8.02
C THR A 134 2.51 24.20 -8.42
N GLY A 135 1.91 23.12 -7.94
CA GLY A 135 2.34 21.81 -8.31
C GLY A 135 2.83 20.99 -7.13
N ASP A 136 1.89 20.33 -6.46
CA ASP A 136 1.93 18.90 -6.12
C ASP A 136 0.51 18.62 -5.63
N GLU A 137 -0.44 18.71 -6.56
CA GLU A 137 -1.88 18.71 -6.23
C GLU A 137 -2.37 17.33 -5.79
N TRP A 138 -1.62 16.29 -6.12
CA TRP A 138 -1.96 14.90 -5.86
C TRP A 138 -0.90 14.20 -5.01
N GLU A 139 -1.34 13.20 -4.26
CA GLU A 139 -0.49 12.34 -3.44
C GLU A 139 -0.86 10.87 -3.64
N LEU A 140 0.14 10.01 -3.57
CA LEU A 140 -0.05 8.59 -3.32
C LEU A 140 -0.13 8.40 -1.80
N TRP A 141 -1.34 8.16 -1.31
CA TRP A 141 -1.61 7.89 0.09
C TRP A 141 -1.65 6.38 0.34
N GLY A 142 -0.89 5.93 1.33
CA GLY A 142 -0.93 4.57 1.84
C GLY A 142 -1.48 4.56 3.26
N GLU A 143 -2.23 3.51 3.59
CA GLU A 143 -2.67 3.20 4.94
C GLU A 143 -2.56 1.71 5.19
N VAL A 144 -2.04 1.34 6.35
CA VAL A 144 -2.04 -0.05 6.82
C VAL A 144 -2.67 -0.12 8.21
N THR A 145 -3.57 -1.08 8.38
CA THR A 145 -4.05 -1.56 9.68
C THR A 145 -3.58 -3.00 9.86
N VAL A 146 -2.88 -3.27 10.95
CA VAL A 146 -2.43 -4.63 11.30
C VAL A 146 -3.06 -5.04 12.61
N GLU A 147 -3.58 -6.26 12.65
CA GLU A 147 -4.07 -6.93 13.84
C GLU A 147 -3.22 -8.15 14.14
N ALA A 148 -2.71 -8.26 15.37
CA ALA A 148 -1.92 -9.41 15.79
C ALA A 148 -2.04 -9.66 17.31
N ASN A 149 -1.36 -10.69 17.80
CA ASN A 149 -1.11 -10.85 19.23
C ASN A 149 -0.36 -9.63 19.78
N SER A 150 -0.79 -9.10 20.92
CA SER A 150 -0.18 -7.93 21.56
C SER A 150 1.33 -8.06 21.81
N LEU A 151 1.85 -9.28 21.99
CA LEU A 151 3.28 -9.55 22.16
C LEU A 151 4.11 -9.33 20.89
N LEU A 152 3.50 -9.47 19.71
CA LEU A 152 4.16 -9.28 18.42
C LEU A 152 4.10 -7.82 17.95
N MET A 153 3.18 -7.03 18.51
CA MET A 153 2.90 -5.70 17.98
C MET A 153 4.08 -4.72 17.96
N PRO A 154 4.98 -4.66 18.97
CA PRO A 154 6.12 -3.76 18.91
C PRO A 154 7.02 -3.98 17.68
N PHE A 155 7.18 -5.24 17.25
CA PHE A 155 7.98 -5.57 16.07
C PHE A 155 7.24 -5.22 14.78
N ILE A 156 5.96 -5.58 14.70
CA ILE A 156 5.12 -5.33 13.52
C ILE A 156 4.96 -3.82 13.28
N SER A 157 4.59 -3.04 14.30
CA SER A 157 4.34 -1.60 14.14
C SER A 157 5.59 -0.82 13.79
N SER A 158 6.76 -1.25 14.28
CA SER A 158 8.04 -0.61 13.97
C SER A 158 8.40 -0.71 12.48
N ASN A 159 8.00 -1.78 11.79
CA ASN A 159 8.27 -2.01 10.38
C ASN A 159 7.15 -1.50 9.47
N ALA A 160 5.89 -1.56 9.91
CA ALA A 160 4.72 -1.25 9.09
C ALA A 160 4.80 0.12 8.42
N LYS A 161 5.18 1.16 9.17
CA LYS A 161 5.33 2.51 8.61
C LYS A 161 6.47 2.59 7.59
N ASN A 162 7.62 1.98 7.91
CA ASN A 162 8.80 1.99 7.04
C ASN A 162 8.54 1.25 5.72
N PHE A 163 7.77 0.16 5.75
CA PHE A 163 7.40 -0.59 4.55
C PHE A 163 6.44 0.23 3.70
N LEU A 164 5.42 0.81 4.33
CA LEU A 164 4.46 1.66 3.64
C LEU A 164 5.14 2.86 2.95
N GLU A 165 6.11 3.48 3.62
CA GLU A 165 6.91 4.57 3.06
C GLU A 165 7.79 4.12 1.90
N GLN A 166 8.51 3.00 2.02
CA GLN A 166 9.33 2.45 0.95
C GLN A 166 8.51 2.05 -0.28
N ILE A 167 7.35 1.43 -0.06
CA ILE A 167 6.43 1.05 -1.14
C ILE A 167 5.96 2.30 -1.88
N CYS A 168 5.40 3.28 -1.16
CA CYS A 168 4.87 4.48 -1.81
C CYS A 168 5.97 5.29 -2.51
N GLN A 169 7.15 5.43 -1.90
CA GLN A 169 8.27 6.16 -2.51
C GLN A 169 8.81 5.41 -3.73
N GLY A 170 9.01 4.10 -3.65
CA GLY A 170 9.51 3.26 -4.75
C GLY A 170 8.59 3.30 -5.98
N VAL A 171 7.27 3.28 -5.76
CA VAL A 171 6.28 3.46 -6.83
C VAL A 171 6.47 4.78 -7.56
N ILE A 172 6.58 5.90 -6.82
CA ILE A 172 6.75 7.22 -7.43
C ILE A 172 8.09 7.32 -8.15
N ASP A 173 9.17 6.82 -7.53
CA ASP A 173 10.52 6.84 -8.12
C ASP A 173 10.57 6.02 -9.43
N GLU A 174 9.92 4.86 -9.49
CA GLU A 174 9.86 4.03 -10.71
C GLU A 174 9.11 4.74 -11.85
N ILE A 175 7.99 5.39 -11.55
CA ILE A 175 7.23 6.14 -12.56
C ILE A 175 8.06 7.31 -13.08
N VAL A 176 8.75 8.05 -12.20
CA VAL A 176 9.61 9.17 -12.59
C VAL A 176 10.78 8.70 -13.46
N ALA A 177 11.34 7.52 -13.17
CA ALA A 177 12.44 6.95 -13.94
C ALA A 177 12.00 6.35 -15.30
N THR A 178 10.74 5.97 -15.45
CA THR A 178 10.23 5.30 -16.65
C THR A 178 9.77 6.35 -17.69
N PRO A 179 10.37 6.40 -18.89
CA PRO A 179 9.93 7.34 -19.92
C PRO A 179 8.50 7.01 -20.37
N ILE A 180 7.57 7.94 -20.19
CA ILE A 180 6.21 7.83 -20.74
C ILE A 180 6.32 7.80 -22.27
N ARG A 181 6.28 6.61 -22.88
CA ARG A 181 6.18 6.48 -24.33
C ARG A 181 4.81 7.00 -24.74
N ARG A 182 4.76 8.19 -25.33
CA ARG A 182 3.53 8.68 -25.96
C ARG A 182 3.17 7.71 -27.11
N PRO A 183 1.91 7.25 -27.21
CA PRO A 183 1.46 6.56 -28.41
C PRO A 183 1.62 7.51 -29.61
N GLN A 184 2.22 7.00 -30.70
CA GLN A 184 2.25 7.68 -32.00
C GLN A 184 0.91 7.56 -32.71
#